data_AF-A0A800A180-F1
#
_entry.id   AF-A0A800A180-F1
#
_cell.length_a   1.000
_cell.length_b   1.000
_cell.length_c   1.000
_cell.angle_alpha   90.00
_cell.angle_beta   90.00
_cell.angle_gamma   90.00
#
_symmetry.space_group_name_H-M   'P 1'
#
loop_
_entity.id
_entity.type
_entity.pdbx_description
1 polymer ?
#
loop_
_entity_poly.entity_id
_entity_poly.type
_entity_poly.pdbx_seq_one_letter_code
_entity_poly.pdbx_strand_id
1 'polypeptide(L)'
;MSNLTLKGGNLSLKALLVGVILSVAVSYAVVYLEMVVGWQVAILQFPPIAVGVLFLLVLLNMGAKAILRKAPLKAADIVIIYTMVCIASLISNRNQTGIFTITLPSPNYFADAANNWRERLFPLIKPWLVPFDVMKENGEPGPVRQLVVRRYFEGLKEGEMIPWADWAVPLLLWGILHLSMLFAFLFMASILRRPWVEAEKLVFPFTLVPIQLSREESFREFFRSRLAWAGFSLPVVIYTVNLIHANFPSFPELKLDWGSIRPMLTTWPWVLLDPPPFWLSLGATGIAYFLPGDFIFSFWFFCWFYRFQWVAVNAFGVAPPDHSHYRFGIEGGAYCALAFLLLRSLWRQLKAMGEGKEELLSLRWALLGLGVCIFVGSLLVWAMG
;
A
#
# COMPACT_ATOMS: atom_id res chain seq x y z
N MET A 1 -14.86 -23.96 8.57
CA MET A 1 -14.16 -22.85 9.23
C MET A 1 -14.46 -22.92 10.72
N SER A 2 -13.62 -23.64 11.48
CA SER A 2 -13.79 -23.78 12.93
C SER A 2 -13.28 -22.52 13.65
N ASN A 3 -14.17 -21.94 14.47
CA ASN A 3 -13.95 -20.96 15.53
C ASN A 3 -12.57 -20.27 15.56
N LEU A 4 -12.45 -19.18 14.80
CA LEU A 4 -11.36 -18.19 14.86
C LEU A 4 -11.57 -17.20 16.03
N THR A 5 -11.94 -17.68 17.22
CA THR A 5 -12.12 -16.82 18.39
C THR A 5 -10.80 -16.69 19.14
N LEU A 6 -9.99 -15.70 18.76
CA LEU A 6 -8.98 -15.15 19.67
C LEU A 6 -9.74 -14.53 20.85
N LYS A 7 -9.79 -15.20 22.01
CA LYS A 7 -10.29 -14.59 23.25
C LYS A 7 -9.55 -13.27 23.46
N GLY A 8 -10.30 -12.18 23.63
CA GLY A 8 -9.79 -10.83 23.82
C GLY A 8 -8.72 -10.81 24.90
N GLY A 9 -7.46 -10.77 24.49
CA GLY A 9 -6.32 -10.61 25.37
C GLY A 9 -6.11 -9.14 25.64
N ASN A 10 -5.85 -8.79 26.91
CA ASN A 10 -5.37 -7.46 27.27
C ASN A 10 -4.18 -7.08 26.37
N LEU A 11 -4.17 -5.83 25.91
CA LEU A 11 -3.11 -5.27 25.08
C LEU A 11 -1.76 -5.45 25.79
N SER A 12 -0.85 -6.22 25.18
CA SER A 12 0.45 -6.54 25.76
C SER A 12 1.42 -5.40 25.50
N LEU A 13 1.87 -4.70 26.55
CA LEU A 13 2.88 -3.64 26.44
C LEU A 13 4.15 -4.14 25.73
N LYS A 14 4.54 -5.39 25.97
CA LYS A 14 5.67 -6.03 25.29
C LYS A 14 5.44 -6.14 23.79
N ALA A 15 4.25 -6.55 23.36
CA ALA A 15 3.91 -6.64 21.94
C ALA A 15 3.98 -5.25 21.27
N LEU A 16 3.49 -4.21 21.97
CA LEU A 16 3.59 -2.83 21.48
C LEU A 16 5.05 -2.38 21.34
N LEU A 17 5.90 -2.60 22.34
CA LEU A 17 7.31 -2.19 22.29
C LEU A 17 8.06 -2.89 21.15
N VAL A 18 7.90 -4.22 21.03
CA VAL A 18 8.49 -4.98 19.92
C VAL A 18 7.93 -4.51 18.58
N GLY A 19 6.62 -4.26 18.52
CA GLY A 19 5.95 -3.72 17.34
C GLY A 19 6.51 -2.37 16.91
N VAL A 20 6.71 -1.41 17.83
CA VAL A 20 7.29 -0.10 17.53
C VAL A 20 8.71 -0.25 16.98
N ILE A 21 9.55 -1.04 17.63
CA ILE A 21 10.95 -1.26 17.19
C ILE A 21 10.97 -1.86 15.79
N LEU A 22 10.16 -2.90 15.53
CA LEU A 22 10.08 -3.53 14.22
C LEU A 22 9.46 -2.61 13.17
N SER A 23 8.44 -1.82 13.51
CA SER A 23 7.86 -0.84 12.59
C SER A 23 8.90 0.19 12.14
N VAL A 24 9.70 0.74 13.05
CA VAL A 24 10.79 1.68 12.70
C VAL A 24 11.83 1.00 11.80
N ALA A 25 12.30 -0.19 12.18
CA ALA A 25 13.29 -0.93 11.40
C ALA A 25 12.77 -1.29 10.00
N VAL A 26 11.52 -1.74 9.90
CA VAL A 26 10.88 -2.10 8.63
C VAL A 26 10.64 -0.86 7.79
N SER A 27 10.17 0.26 8.35
CA SER A 27 10.01 1.48 7.57
C SER A 27 11.32 1.97 6.97
N TYR A 28 12.41 1.93 7.73
CA TYR A 28 13.75 2.23 7.20
C TYR A 28 14.16 1.25 6.10
N ALA A 29 14.00 -0.06 6.33
CA ALA A 29 14.34 -1.09 5.36
C ALA A 29 13.54 -0.96 4.07
N VAL A 30 12.23 -0.69 4.15
CA VAL A 30 11.37 -0.46 2.97
C VAL A 30 11.85 0.73 2.18
N VAL A 31 12.06 1.88 2.82
CA VAL A 31 12.54 3.09 2.14
C VAL A 31 13.88 2.81 1.42
N TYR A 32 14.83 2.17 2.10
CA TYR A 32 16.12 1.84 1.51
C TYR A 32 15.99 0.85 0.34
N LEU A 33 15.27 -0.26 0.54
CA LEU A 33 15.12 -1.30 -0.47
C LEU A 33 14.38 -0.80 -1.70
N GLU A 34 13.32 0.00 -1.53
CA GLU A 34 12.52 0.47 -2.66
C GLU A 34 13.11 1.69 -3.37
N MET A 35 13.75 2.61 -2.63
CA MET A 35 14.26 3.87 -3.21
C MET A 35 15.74 3.82 -3.61
N VAL A 36 16.57 3.03 -2.91
CA VAL A 36 18.01 2.94 -3.17
C VAL A 36 18.33 1.68 -3.97
N VAL A 37 17.82 0.52 -3.54
CA VAL A 37 18.11 -0.76 -4.19
C VAL A 37 17.18 -1.02 -5.39
N GLY A 38 15.97 -0.46 -5.37
CA GLY A 38 14.95 -0.64 -6.41
C GLY A 38 14.13 -1.92 -6.29
N TRP A 39 14.20 -2.62 -5.15
CA TRP A 39 13.40 -3.82 -4.88
C TRP A 39 12.04 -3.46 -4.29
N GLN A 40 10.96 -3.94 -4.90
CA GLN A 40 9.60 -3.69 -4.41
C GLN A 40 9.21 -4.69 -3.32
N VAL A 41 9.19 -4.23 -2.06
CA VAL A 41 9.04 -5.10 -0.87
C VAL A 41 7.82 -4.76 -0.01
N ALA A 42 7.18 -3.63 -0.27
CA ALA A 42 5.95 -3.16 0.35
C ALA A 42 4.93 -2.69 -0.71
N ILE A 43 4.77 -3.51 -1.74
CA ILE A 43 3.86 -3.27 -2.86
C ILE A 43 2.50 -3.97 -2.66
N LEU A 44 1.45 -3.43 -3.30
CA LEU A 44 0.07 -3.91 -3.25
C LEU A 44 -0.54 -3.85 -1.83
N GLN A 45 -1.76 -4.37 -1.67
CA GLN A 45 -2.46 -4.44 -0.38
C GLN A 45 -1.89 -5.52 0.58
N PHE A 46 -0.76 -6.15 0.23
CA PHE A 46 -0.16 -7.25 0.98
C PHE A 46 1.38 -7.14 0.96
N PRO A 47 2.00 -6.49 1.95
CA PRO A 47 3.44 -6.20 1.95
C PRO A 47 4.26 -7.47 2.25
N PRO A 48 5.03 -8.02 1.28
CA PRO A 48 5.79 -9.25 1.49
C PRO A 48 6.80 -9.15 2.65
N ILE A 49 7.39 -7.96 2.85
CA ILE A 49 8.33 -7.74 3.96
C ILE A 49 7.68 -7.98 5.34
N ALA A 50 6.41 -7.62 5.53
CA ALA A 50 5.73 -7.83 6.79
C ALA A 50 5.53 -9.33 7.09
N VAL A 51 5.26 -10.13 6.04
CA VAL A 51 5.16 -11.59 6.15
C VAL A 51 6.52 -12.21 6.47
N GLY A 52 7.58 -11.76 5.81
CA GLY A 52 8.94 -12.22 6.07
C GLY A 52 9.38 -11.91 7.51
N VAL A 53 9.14 -10.69 7.99
CA VAL A 53 9.41 -10.29 9.38
C VAL A 53 8.58 -11.11 10.37
N LEU A 54 7.31 -11.37 10.06
CA LEU A 54 6.47 -12.22 10.89
C LEU A 54 7.02 -13.64 10.99
N PHE A 55 7.40 -14.23 9.85
CA PHE A 55 7.98 -15.57 9.80
C PHE A 55 9.26 -15.65 10.66
N LEU A 56 10.16 -14.68 10.53
CA LEU A 56 11.37 -14.58 11.36
C LEU A 56 11.03 -14.41 12.84
N LEU A 57 10.05 -13.56 13.18
CA LEU A 57 9.61 -13.34 14.55
C LEU A 57 9.09 -14.63 15.20
N VAL A 58 8.28 -15.42 14.48
CA VAL A 58 7.76 -16.70 14.97
C VAL A 58 8.91 -17.70 15.16
N LEU A 59 9.83 -17.78 14.20
CA LEU A 59 11.02 -18.64 14.27
C LEU A 59 11.87 -18.31 15.50
N LEU A 60 12.14 -17.01 15.74
CA LEU A 60 12.88 -16.53 16.90
C LEU A 60 12.12 -16.81 18.21
N ASN A 61 10.79 -16.63 18.24
CA ASN A 61 9.97 -16.93 19.41
C ASN A 61 10.00 -18.43 19.77
N MET A 62 10.01 -19.31 18.76
CA MET A 62 10.16 -20.75 18.95
C MET A 62 11.57 -21.15 19.42
N GLY A 63 12.61 -20.56 18.83
CA GLY A 63 14.00 -20.74 19.29
C GLY A 63 14.16 -20.31 20.75
N ALA A 64 13.61 -19.14 21.11
CA ALA A 64 13.59 -18.66 22.48
C ALA A 64 12.82 -19.60 23.41
N LYS A 65 11.69 -20.18 22.97
CA LYS A 65 10.97 -21.21 23.75
C LYS A 65 11.81 -22.46 23.98
N ALA A 66 12.58 -22.90 22.99
CA ALA A 66 13.44 -24.07 23.12
C ALA A 66 14.57 -23.84 24.16
N ILE A 67 15.13 -22.64 24.20
CA ILE A 67 16.23 -22.26 25.11
C ILE A 67 15.69 -21.92 26.51
N LEU A 68 14.71 -21.03 26.59
CA LEU A 68 14.17 -20.48 27.84
C LEU A 68 13.04 -21.32 28.45
N ARG A 69 12.64 -22.41 27.78
CA ARG A 69 11.49 -23.28 28.12
C ARG A 69 10.14 -22.55 28.19
N LYS A 70 10.07 -21.29 27.77
CA LYS A 70 8.87 -20.45 27.76
C LYS A 70 8.86 -19.57 26.51
N ALA A 71 7.73 -19.54 25.81
CA ALA A 71 7.55 -18.65 24.68
C ALA A 71 7.43 -17.19 25.16
N PRO A 72 8.33 -16.28 24.73
CA PRO A 72 8.26 -14.88 25.14
C PRO A 72 7.04 -14.14 24.61
N LEU A 73 6.47 -14.56 23.48
CA LEU A 73 5.30 -13.95 22.84
C LEU A 73 4.18 -15.00 22.64
N LYS A 74 2.93 -14.57 22.87
CA LYS A 74 1.72 -15.33 22.58
C LYS A 74 1.25 -15.08 21.13
N ALA A 75 0.37 -15.94 20.62
CA ALA A 75 -0.23 -15.76 19.29
C ALA A 75 -0.88 -14.38 19.11
N ALA A 76 -1.58 -13.87 20.14
CA ALA A 76 -2.17 -12.54 20.12
C ALA A 76 -1.12 -11.42 20.02
N ASP A 77 0.02 -11.55 20.72
CA ASP A 77 1.13 -10.59 20.64
C ASP A 77 1.69 -10.53 19.21
N ILE A 78 1.85 -11.69 18.58
CA ILE A 78 2.37 -11.84 17.22
C ILE A 78 1.43 -11.19 16.20
N VAL A 79 0.11 -11.36 16.35
CA VAL A 79 -0.88 -10.71 15.48
C VAL A 79 -0.84 -9.18 15.64
N ILE A 80 -0.74 -8.66 16.87
CA ILE A 80 -0.60 -7.22 17.12
C ILE A 80 0.65 -6.67 16.43
N ILE A 81 1.81 -7.33 16.63
CA ILE A 81 3.08 -6.91 16.01
C ILE A 81 2.97 -6.95 14.48
N TYR A 82 2.37 -8.00 13.91
CA TYR A 82 2.15 -8.09 12.47
C TYR A 82 1.31 -6.92 11.95
N THR A 83 0.21 -6.59 12.62
CA THR A 83 -0.64 -5.45 12.22
C THR A 83 0.14 -4.14 12.23
N MET A 84 0.96 -3.89 13.26
CA MET A 84 1.81 -2.69 13.35
C MET A 84 2.85 -2.63 12.22
N VAL A 85 3.54 -3.75 11.95
CA VAL A 85 4.55 -3.83 10.89
C VAL A 85 3.92 -3.70 9.51
N CYS A 86 2.76 -4.32 9.29
CA CYS A 86 2.01 -4.25 8.04
C CYS A 86 1.63 -2.79 7.72
N ILE A 87 1.01 -2.08 8.67
CA ILE A 87 0.67 -0.66 8.52
C ILE A 87 1.92 0.18 8.25
N ALA A 88 2.98 -0.01 9.05
CA ALA A 88 4.23 0.75 8.89
C ALA A 88 4.85 0.57 7.50
N SER A 89 4.90 -0.68 7.01
CA SER A 89 5.46 -0.99 5.69
C SER A 89 4.66 -0.39 4.54
N LEU A 90 3.32 -0.39 4.62
CA LEU A 90 2.45 0.18 3.60
C LEU A 90 2.52 1.71 3.54
N ILE A 91 2.81 2.38 4.65
CA ILE A 91 2.98 3.84 4.68
C ILE A 91 4.38 4.22 4.15
N SER A 92 5.42 3.44 4.47
CA SER A 92 6.80 3.76 4.12
C SER A 92 7.21 3.40 2.69
N ASN A 93 6.31 2.86 1.87
CA ASN A 93 6.65 2.44 0.51
C ASN A 93 6.93 3.62 -0.45
N ARG A 94 7.51 3.31 -1.60
CA ARG A 94 7.88 4.25 -2.66
C ARG A 94 6.69 5.05 -3.18
N ASN A 95 5.52 4.42 -3.32
CA ASN A 95 4.34 5.07 -3.91
C ASN A 95 3.73 6.10 -2.95
N GLN A 96 3.86 5.88 -1.64
CA GLN A 96 3.36 6.79 -0.62
C GLN A 96 4.45 7.77 -0.19
N THR A 97 5.43 7.32 0.60
CA THR A 97 6.50 8.18 1.15
C THR A 97 7.42 8.71 0.05
N GLY A 98 7.73 7.91 -0.97
CA GLY A 98 8.63 8.32 -2.06
C GLY A 98 8.04 9.45 -2.90
N ILE A 99 6.83 9.25 -3.42
CA ILE A 99 6.12 10.29 -4.18
C ILE A 99 5.84 11.51 -3.30
N PHE A 100 5.39 11.30 -2.07
CA PHE A 100 5.12 12.41 -1.15
C PHE A 100 6.36 13.28 -0.90
N THR A 101 7.48 12.67 -0.53
CA THR A 101 8.69 13.43 -0.16
C THR A 101 9.37 14.11 -1.35
N ILE A 102 9.25 13.57 -2.57
CA ILE A 102 9.78 14.22 -3.78
C ILE A 102 8.86 15.35 -4.27
N THR A 103 7.54 15.21 -4.11
CA THR A 103 6.58 16.22 -4.60
C THR A 103 6.73 17.55 -3.88
N LEU A 104 7.02 17.57 -2.58
CA LEU A 104 7.13 18.82 -1.81
C LEU A 104 8.23 19.77 -2.32
N PRO A 105 9.49 19.34 -2.51
CA PRO A 105 10.56 20.20 -3.00
C PRO A 105 10.59 20.36 -4.53
N SER A 106 9.88 19.51 -5.29
CA SER A 106 9.92 19.49 -6.77
C SER A 106 9.63 20.83 -7.43
N PRO A 107 8.58 21.59 -7.04
CA PRO A 107 8.32 22.91 -7.62
C PRO A 107 9.52 23.86 -7.55
N ASN A 108 10.31 23.80 -6.47
CA ASN A 108 11.46 24.67 -6.30
C ASN A 108 12.70 24.21 -7.08
N TYR A 109 12.93 22.90 -7.19
CA TYR A 109 14.09 22.35 -7.87
C TYR A 109 14.00 22.45 -9.39
N PHE A 110 12.80 22.17 -9.93
CA PHE A 110 12.53 22.12 -11.37
C PHE A 110 11.99 23.43 -11.94
N ALA A 111 11.77 24.47 -11.13
CA ALA A 111 11.39 25.78 -11.64
C ALA A 111 12.50 26.37 -12.54
N ASP A 112 12.10 26.82 -13.72
CA ASP A 112 12.96 27.49 -14.70
C ASP A 112 12.20 28.57 -15.48
N ALA A 113 12.90 29.26 -16.38
CA ALA A 113 12.31 30.31 -17.21
C ALA A 113 11.31 29.79 -18.25
N ALA A 114 11.37 28.50 -18.62
CA ALA A 114 10.48 27.91 -19.61
C ALA A 114 9.11 27.57 -19.02
N ASN A 115 9.08 27.04 -17.79
CA ASN A 115 7.83 26.70 -17.09
C ASN A 115 7.26 27.87 -16.27
N ASN A 116 8.10 28.84 -15.89
CA ASN A 116 7.72 30.04 -15.15
C ASN A 116 6.96 29.71 -13.85
N TRP A 117 7.32 28.58 -13.22
CA TRP A 117 6.70 28.08 -11.99
C TRP A 117 6.99 28.97 -10.79
N ARG A 118 8.16 29.61 -10.75
CA ARG A 118 8.48 30.55 -9.68
C ARG A 118 7.44 31.67 -9.61
N GLU A 119 7.06 32.22 -10.75
CA GLU A 119 6.15 33.36 -10.84
C GLU A 119 4.67 32.94 -10.78
N ARG A 120 4.33 31.74 -11.28
CA ARG A 120 2.93 31.27 -11.37
C ARG A 120 2.51 30.33 -10.24
N LEU A 121 3.40 29.46 -9.79
CA LEU A 121 3.08 28.39 -8.85
C LEU A 121 3.44 28.76 -7.41
N PHE A 122 4.60 29.39 -7.15
CA PHE A 122 5.00 29.72 -5.77
C PHE A 122 3.98 30.60 -5.03
N PRO A 123 3.35 31.63 -5.65
CA PRO A 123 2.35 32.43 -4.97
C PRO A 123 1.09 31.65 -4.54
N LEU A 124 0.85 30.48 -5.14
CA LEU A 124 -0.28 29.60 -4.83
C LEU A 124 0.06 28.59 -3.72
N ILE A 125 1.34 28.37 -3.43
CA ILE A 125 1.78 27.41 -2.41
C ILE A 125 1.85 28.12 -1.06
N LYS A 126 1.25 27.52 -0.02
CA LYS A 126 1.40 28.01 1.35
C LYS A 126 2.78 27.65 1.92
N PRO A 127 3.49 28.56 2.61
CA PRO A 127 4.85 28.30 3.12
C PRO A 127 4.97 27.05 4.01
N TRP A 128 3.94 26.75 4.80
CA TRP A 128 3.94 25.61 5.73
C TRP A 128 3.71 24.25 5.07
N LEU A 129 3.44 24.20 3.76
CA LEU A 129 3.26 22.96 3.00
C LEU A 129 4.56 22.36 2.49
N VAL A 130 5.62 23.17 2.39
CA VAL A 130 6.86 22.84 1.70
C VAL A 130 8.07 23.25 2.55
N PRO A 131 9.23 22.60 2.38
CA PRO A 131 10.41 22.87 3.21
C PRO A 131 11.24 24.06 2.70
N PHE A 132 10.67 24.97 1.91
CA PHE A 132 11.42 26.06 1.26
C PHE A 132 10.61 27.36 1.25
N ASP A 133 11.30 28.48 1.10
CA ASP A 133 10.67 29.80 1.08
C ASP A 133 9.96 30.04 -0.25
N VAL A 134 8.63 30.00 -0.24
CA VAL A 134 7.80 30.26 -1.43
C VAL A 134 7.75 31.75 -1.79
N MET A 135 7.81 32.63 -0.79
CA MET A 135 7.74 34.09 -0.92
C MET A 135 8.80 34.71 -0.02
N LYS A 136 9.43 35.78 -0.49
CA LYS A 136 10.32 36.63 0.32
C LYS A 136 9.51 37.63 1.14
N GLU A 137 10.14 38.22 2.15
CA GLU A 137 9.53 39.28 2.99
C GLU A 137 9.05 40.50 2.18
N ASN A 138 9.72 40.81 1.06
CA ASN A 138 9.35 41.92 0.18
C ASN A 138 8.16 41.62 -0.76
N GLY A 139 7.54 40.43 -0.65
CA GLY A 139 6.41 40.02 -1.48
C GLY A 139 6.78 39.43 -2.85
N GLU A 140 8.07 39.28 -3.17
CA GLU A 140 8.50 38.58 -4.39
C GLU A 140 8.50 37.06 -4.20
N PRO A 141 8.31 36.27 -5.27
CA PRO A 141 8.55 34.84 -5.22
C PRO A 141 9.97 34.49 -4.79
N GLY A 142 10.05 33.48 -3.92
CA GLY A 142 11.31 32.95 -3.38
C GLY A 142 12.30 32.48 -4.46
N PRO A 143 13.58 32.31 -4.11
CA PRO A 143 14.58 31.82 -5.04
C PRO A 143 14.31 30.36 -5.43
N VAL A 144 14.66 29.99 -6.66
CA VAL A 144 14.68 28.59 -7.12
C VAL A 144 15.90 27.85 -6.57
N ARG A 145 15.80 26.52 -6.46
CA ARG A 145 16.89 25.63 -6.01
C ARG A 145 17.54 26.10 -4.70
N GLN A 146 16.71 26.31 -3.69
CA GLN A 146 17.17 26.64 -2.34
C GLN A 146 18.01 25.52 -1.74
N LEU A 147 18.86 25.84 -0.75
CA LEU A 147 19.84 24.90 -0.22
C LEU A 147 19.19 23.60 0.29
N VAL A 148 18.13 23.70 1.09
CA VAL A 148 17.34 22.57 1.61
C VAL A 148 16.81 21.67 0.49
N VAL A 149 16.32 22.27 -0.61
CA VAL A 149 15.78 21.56 -1.77
C VAL A 149 16.90 20.92 -2.59
N ARG A 150 18.00 21.63 -2.83
CA ARG A 150 19.16 21.08 -3.54
C ARG A 150 19.75 19.90 -2.80
N ARG A 151 19.87 19.96 -1.48
CA ARG A 151 20.39 18.84 -0.68
C ARG A 151 19.49 17.61 -0.67
N TYR A 152 18.18 17.79 -0.85
CA TYR A 152 17.28 16.66 -1.06
C TYR A 152 17.58 15.91 -2.37
N PHE A 153 17.79 16.63 -3.48
CA PHE A 153 18.01 16.02 -4.81
C PHE A 153 19.46 15.66 -5.13
N GLU A 154 20.41 16.51 -4.75
CA GLU A 154 21.85 16.36 -5.05
C GLU A 154 22.59 15.60 -3.93
N GLY A 155 21.94 15.35 -2.79
CA GLY A 155 22.54 14.74 -1.61
C GLY A 155 23.18 15.75 -0.64
N LEU A 156 23.28 15.35 0.63
CA LEU A 156 24.02 16.07 1.67
C LEU A 156 25.53 15.94 1.44
N LYS A 157 26.29 17.00 1.71
CA LYS A 157 27.75 16.92 1.74
C LYS A 157 28.23 16.25 3.02
N GLU A 158 29.46 15.74 3.00
CA GLU A 158 30.09 15.20 4.21
C GLU A 158 30.07 16.21 5.36
N GLY A 159 29.57 15.78 6.52
CA GLY A 159 29.44 16.60 7.71
C GLY A 159 28.21 17.52 7.78
N GLU A 160 27.43 17.66 6.69
CA GLU A 160 26.15 18.38 6.76
C GLU A 160 25.08 17.54 7.48
N MET A 161 24.30 18.20 8.35
CA MET A 161 23.17 17.57 9.03
C MET A 161 21.90 17.69 8.19
N ILE A 162 20.96 16.76 8.40
CA ILE A 162 19.62 16.88 7.83
C ILE A 162 18.96 18.15 8.37
N PRO A 163 18.43 19.05 7.50
CA PRO A 163 17.79 20.30 7.92
C PRO A 163 16.38 20.06 8.49
N TRP A 164 16.30 19.39 9.64
CA TRP A 164 15.02 19.00 10.25
C TRP A 164 14.09 20.17 10.55
N ALA A 165 14.63 21.36 10.83
CA ALA A 165 13.84 22.55 11.12
C ALA A 165 12.93 22.95 9.94
N ASP A 166 13.46 22.94 8.72
CA ASP A 166 12.73 23.29 7.50
C ASP A 166 11.63 22.27 7.18
N TRP A 167 11.84 21.01 7.56
CA TRP A 167 10.91 19.91 7.30
C TRP A 167 9.90 19.67 8.41
N ALA A 168 10.16 20.12 9.65
CA ALA A 168 9.35 19.78 10.81
C ALA A 168 7.87 20.16 10.63
N VAL A 169 7.60 21.40 10.19
CA VAL A 169 6.23 21.90 10.01
C VAL A 169 5.52 21.19 8.85
N PRO A 170 6.09 21.12 7.63
CA PRO A 170 5.49 20.34 6.55
C PRO A 170 5.20 18.89 6.94
N LEU A 171 6.19 18.18 7.51
CA LEU A 171 6.03 16.78 7.89
C LEU A 171 4.97 16.59 8.96
N LEU A 172 4.84 17.52 9.91
CA LEU A 172 3.79 17.46 10.94
C LEU A 172 2.40 17.62 10.32
N LEU A 173 2.19 18.64 9.50
CA LEU A 173 0.86 18.94 8.94
C LEU A 173 0.41 17.87 7.95
N TRP A 174 1.30 17.44 7.06
CA TRP A 174 1.03 16.31 6.18
C TRP A 174 0.90 15.00 6.95
N GLY A 175 1.67 14.82 8.03
CA GLY A 175 1.54 13.67 8.92
C GLY A 175 0.16 13.60 9.58
N ILE A 176 -0.40 14.72 10.03
CA ILE A 176 -1.76 14.79 10.59
C ILE A 176 -2.80 14.41 9.52
N LEU A 177 -2.64 14.87 8.28
CA LEU A 177 -3.52 14.49 7.18
C LEU A 177 -3.46 12.96 6.92
N HIS A 178 -2.26 12.39 6.82
CA HIS A 178 -2.07 10.95 6.63
C HIS A 178 -2.64 10.13 7.79
N LEU A 179 -2.44 10.57 9.03
CA LEU A 179 -3.02 9.92 10.20
C LEU A 179 -4.55 10.00 10.18
N SER A 180 -5.11 11.16 9.84
CA SER A 180 -6.56 11.32 9.71
C SER A 180 -7.14 10.39 8.64
N MET A 181 -6.46 10.23 7.50
CA MET A 181 -6.85 9.24 6.48
C MET A 181 -6.74 7.80 6.98
N LEU A 182 -5.63 7.44 7.65
CA LEU A 182 -5.43 6.11 8.22
C LEU A 182 -6.54 5.78 9.24
N PHE A 183 -6.81 6.68 10.17
CA PHE A 183 -7.87 6.49 11.17
C PHE A 183 -9.26 6.46 10.54
N ALA A 184 -9.53 7.29 9.52
CA ALA A 184 -10.78 7.20 8.75
C ALA A 184 -10.96 5.80 8.16
N PHE A 185 -9.91 5.21 7.57
CA PHE A 185 -9.97 3.83 7.07
C PHE A 185 -10.17 2.81 8.18
N LEU A 186 -9.56 2.98 9.36
CA LEU A 186 -9.78 2.09 10.50
C LEU A 186 -11.22 2.17 11.05
N PHE A 187 -11.78 3.38 11.18
CA PHE A 187 -13.17 3.57 11.59
C PHE A 187 -14.14 2.99 10.55
N MET A 188 -13.87 3.22 9.27
CA MET A 188 -14.64 2.63 8.18
C MET A 188 -14.55 1.10 8.20
N ALA A 189 -13.37 0.52 8.39
CA ALA A 189 -13.19 -0.93 8.54
C ALA A 189 -13.98 -1.47 9.74
N SER A 190 -14.04 -0.74 10.85
CA SER A 190 -14.88 -1.12 12.00
C SER A 190 -16.37 -1.13 11.68
N ILE A 191 -16.87 -0.14 10.91
CA ILE A 191 -18.27 -0.06 10.46
C ILE A 191 -18.59 -1.18 9.48
N LEU A 192 -17.71 -1.42 8.51
CA LEU A 192 -17.90 -2.37 7.41
C LEU A 192 -17.67 -3.83 7.83
N ARG A 193 -16.89 -4.07 8.88
CA ARG A 193 -16.51 -5.43 9.33
C ARG A 193 -17.73 -6.33 9.48
N ARG A 194 -18.75 -5.90 10.24
CA ARG A 194 -19.90 -6.76 10.57
C ARG A 194 -20.75 -7.05 9.33
N PRO A 195 -21.16 -6.06 8.52
CA PRO A 195 -21.84 -6.33 7.26
C PRO A 195 -21.07 -7.25 6.31
N TRP A 196 -19.77 -7.01 6.15
CA TRP A 196 -18.92 -7.86 5.30
C TRP A 196 -18.81 -9.30 5.81
N VAL A 197 -18.70 -9.51 7.12
CA VAL A 197 -18.60 -10.85 7.71
C VAL A 197 -19.95 -11.58 7.71
N GLU A 198 -21.03 -10.93 8.16
CA GLU A 198 -22.31 -11.58 8.43
C GLU A 198 -23.23 -11.62 7.21
N ALA A 199 -23.37 -10.50 6.48
CA ALA A 199 -24.27 -10.43 5.33
C ALA A 199 -23.59 -10.85 4.03
N GLU A 200 -22.38 -10.35 3.77
CA GLU A 200 -21.70 -10.58 2.49
C GLU A 200 -20.75 -11.79 2.54
N LYS A 201 -20.46 -12.32 3.74
CA LYS A 201 -19.58 -13.46 3.98
C LYS A 201 -18.24 -13.33 3.25
N LEU A 202 -17.71 -12.11 3.23
CA LEU A 202 -16.47 -11.78 2.56
C LEU A 202 -15.30 -12.54 3.20
N VAL A 203 -14.50 -13.19 2.36
CA VAL A 203 -13.28 -13.87 2.80
C VAL A 203 -12.16 -12.84 2.92
N PHE A 204 -11.39 -12.91 4.01
CA PHE A 204 -10.24 -12.03 4.27
C PHE A 204 -8.92 -12.81 4.07
N PRO A 205 -8.51 -13.09 2.82
CA PRO A 205 -7.39 -13.99 2.51
C PRO A 205 -6.09 -13.57 3.21
N PHE A 206 -5.83 -12.26 3.29
CA PHE A 206 -4.62 -11.70 3.88
C PHE A 206 -4.53 -11.86 5.40
N THR A 207 -5.63 -12.18 6.07
CA THR A 207 -5.62 -12.48 7.51
C THR A 207 -5.25 -13.93 7.79
N LEU A 208 -5.33 -14.83 6.81
CA LEU A 208 -5.09 -16.26 7.01
C LEU A 208 -3.62 -16.54 7.33
N VAL A 209 -2.70 -15.96 6.56
CA VAL A 209 -1.25 -16.13 6.73
C VAL A 209 -0.80 -15.75 8.15
N PRO A 210 -1.07 -14.53 8.66
CA PRO A 210 -0.59 -14.17 9.99
C PRO A 210 -1.25 -15.00 11.10
N ILE A 211 -2.53 -15.36 10.95
CA ILE A 211 -3.22 -16.21 11.93
C ILE A 211 -2.60 -17.62 11.95
N GLN A 212 -2.34 -18.22 10.79
CA GLN A 212 -1.73 -19.54 10.68
C GLN A 212 -0.30 -19.55 11.24
N LEU A 213 0.52 -18.55 10.88
CA LEU A 213 1.89 -18.45 11.39
C LEU A 213 1.95 -18.15 12.90
N SER A 214 0.96 -17.45 13.46
CA SER A 214 0.91 -17.16 14.90
C SER A 214 0.62 -18.39 15.77
N ARG A 215 0.08 -19.46 15.19
CA ARG A 215 -0.27 -20.71 15.89
C ARG A 215 0.90 -21.68 15.82
N GLU A 216 1.39 -22.10 16.97
CA GLU A 216 2.57 -22.98 17.07
C GLU A 216 2.37 -24.34 16.37
N GLU A 217 1.18 -24.94 16.50
CA GLU A 217 0.86 -26.22 15.86
C GLU A 217 0.94 -26.12 14.34
N SER A 218 0.24 -25.13 13.76
CA SER A 218 0.24 -24.88 12.31
C SER A 218 1.64 -24.55 11.78
N PHE A 219 2.43 -23.79 12.53
CA PHE A 219 3.81 -23.50 12.14
C PHE A 219 4.68 -24.76 12.16
N ARG A 220 4.57 -25.64 13.17
CA ARG A 220 5.29 -26.92 13.19
C ARG A 220 4.88 -27.84 12.04
N GLU A 221 3.59 -27.88 11.69
CA GLU A 221 3.07 -28.62 10.55
C GLU A 221 3.65 -28.11 9.23
N PHE A 222 3.76 -26.79 9.07
CA PHE A 222 4.40 -26.17 7.91
C PHE A 222 5.82 -26.71 7.69
N PHE A 223 6.65 -26.75 8.74
CA PHE A 223 8.04 -27.27 8.64
C PHE A 223 8.12 -28.78 8.38
N ARG A 224 7.08 -29.55 8.69
CA ARG A 224 7.02 -31.00 8.41
C ARG A 224 6.48 -31.32 7.02
N SER A 225 5.78 -30.38 6.39
CA SER A 225 5.12 -30.59 5.11
C SER A 225 6.11 -30.54 3.94
N ARG A 226 6.29 -31.68 3.25
CA ARG A 226 7.11 -31.76 2.03
C ARG A 226 6.56 -30.86 0.91
N LEU A 227 5.24 -30.72 0.82
CA LEU A 227 4.59 -29.86 -0.16
C LEU A 227 4.85 -28.37 0.14
N ALA A 228 4.84 -27.98 1.41
CA ALA A 228 5.20 -26.61 1.79
C ALA A 228 6.65 -26.28 1.40
N TRP A 229 7.57 -27.20 1.63
CA TRP A 229 8.97 -27.03 1.22
C TRP A 229 9.18 -27.04 -0.29
N ALA A 230 8.42 -27.85 -1.04
CA ALA A 230 8.44 -27.81 -2.51
C ALA A 230 7.90 -26.47 -3.04
N GLY A 231 6.83 -25.95 -2.44
CA GLY A 231 6.28 -24.64 -2.79
C GLY A 231 7.20 -23.48 -2.40
N PHE A 232 7.93 -23.60 -1.29
CA PHE A 232 8.93 -22.62 -0.85
C PHE A 232 10.20 -22.65 -1.71
N SER A 233 10.69 -23.84 -2.07
CA SER A 233 11.94 -23.98 -2.81
C SER A 233 11.83 -23.43 -4.23
N LEU A 234 10.67 -23.53 -4.88
CA LEU A 234 10.50 -23.08 -6.25
C LEU A 234 10.78 -21.56 -6.42
N PRO A 235 10.12 -20.63 -5.70
CA PRO A 235 10.46 -19.22 -5.76
C PRO A 235 11.88 -18.91 -5.26
N VAL A 236 12.34 -19.59 -4.19
CA VAL A 236 13.68 -19.35 -3.64
C VAL A 236 14.75 -19.66 -4.69
N VAL A 237 14.66 -20.80 -5.37
CA VAL A 237 15.61 -21.17 -6.42
C VAL A 237 15.55 -20.18 -7.58
N ILE A 238 14.35 -19.88 -8.10
CA ILE A 238 14.19 -18.98 -9.25
C ILE A 238 14.72 -17.58 -8.94
N TYR A 239 14.32 -16.99 -7.81
CA TYR A 239 14.78 -15.65 -7.44
C TYR A 239 16.25 -15.62 -7.06
N THR A 240 16.81 -16.69 -6.47
CA THR A 240 18.26 -16.77 -6.20
C THR A 240 19.05 -16.83 -7.50
N VAL A 241 18.61 -17.63 -8.48
CA VAL A 241 19.24 -17.68 -9.81
C VAL A 241 19.19 -16.31 -10.48
N ASN A 242 18.04 -15.64 -10.47
CA ASN A 242 17.90 -14.32 -11.07
C ASN A 242 18.69 -13.23 -10.31
N LEU A 243 18.82 -13.35 -8.99
CA LEU A 243 19.68 -12.48 -8.18
C LEU A 243 21.15 -12.67 -8.53
N ILE A 244 21.60 -13.91 -8.72
CA ILE A 244 22.97 -14.21 -9.17
C ILE A 244 23.18 -13.65 -10.57
N HIS A 245 22.25 -13.87 -11.50
CA HIS A 245 22.31 -13.30 -12.85
C HIS A 245 22.44 -11.76 -12.83
N ALA A 246 21.66 -11.08 -11.98
CA ALA A 246 21.72 -9.63 -11.86
C ALA A 246 23.08 -9.10 -11.38
N ASN A 247 23.80 -9.86 -10.54
CA ASN A 247 25.15 -9.50 -10.07
C ASN A 247 26.25 -10.02 -11.02
N PHE A 248 26.00 -11.13 -11.69
CA PHE A 248 26.91 -11.81 -12.61
C PHE A 248 26.16 -12.19 -13.88
N PRO A 249 26.10 -11.29 -14.88
CA PRO A 249 25.31 -11.49 -16.11
C PRO A 249 25.72 -12.71 -16.96
N SER A 250 26.86 -13.33 -16.66
CA SER A 250 27.32 -14.58 -17.27
C SER A 250 26.54 -15.81 -16.81
N PHE A 251 25.87 -15.75 -15.65
CA PHE A 251 24.98 -16.82 -15.18
C PHE A 251 23.66 -16.79 -15.95
N PRO A 252 22.99 -17.91 -16.26
CA PRO A 252 21.71 -17.88 -16.99
C PRO A 252 20.57 -17.25 -16.18
N GLU A 253 19.70 -16.50 -16.85
CA GLU A 253 18.45 -15.96 -16.28
C GLU A 253 17.29 -16.94 -16.46
N LEU A 254 16.48 -17.12 -15.42
CA LEU A 254 15.17 -17.78 -15.52
C LEU A 254 14.10 -16.72 -15.77
N LYS A 255 13.81 -16.48 -17.05
CA LYS A 255 12.82 -15.50 -17.48
C LYS A 255 11.42 -15.89 -17.01
N LEU A 256 10.76 -14.95 -16.34
CA LEU A 256 9.36 -15.05 -15.92
C LEU A 256 8.46 -14.09 -16.73
N ASP A 257 9.05 -13.24 -17.56
CA ASP A 257 8.35 -12.32 -18.46
C ASP A 257 8.64 -12.73 -19.91
N TRP A 258 7.58 -13.05 -20.64
CA TRP A 258 7.61 -13.42 -22.05
C TRP A 258 7.06 -12.32 -22.97
N GLY A 259 6.83 -11.12 -22.43
CA GLY A 259 6.28 -10.00 -23.17
C GLY A 259 4.82 -10.20 -23.56
N SER A 260 4.34 -9.39 -24.49
CA SER A 260 2.95 -9.40 -24.94
C SER A 260 2.85 -9.85 -26.40
N ILE A 261 1.69 -10.40 -26.80
CA ILE A 261 1.36 -10.65 -28.21
C ILE A 261 1.06 -9.35 -28.98
N ARG A 262 1.09 -8.18 -28.32
CA ARG A 262 0.84 -6.86 -28.93
C ARG A 262 1.61 -6.61 -30.24
N PRO A 263 2.91 -6.95 -30.38
CA PRO A 263 3.64 -6.76 -31.63
C PRO A 263 3.06 -7.55 -32.82
N MET A 264 2.28 -8.60 -32.55
CA MET A 264 1.60 -9.41 -33.57
C MET A 264 0.25 -8.80 -34.01
N LEU A 265 -0.26 -7.82 -33.25
CA LEU A 265 -1.55 -7.17 -33.49
C LEU A 265 -1.33 -5.80 -34.14
N THR A 266 -0.97 -5.77 -35.41
CA THR A 266 -0.64 -4.52 -36.14
C THR A 266 -1.80 -3.98 -36.97
N THR A 267 -2.83 -4.78 -37.23
CA THR A 267 -3.95 -4.41 -38.10
C THR A 267 -5.08 -3.73 -37.32
N TRP A 268 -5.76 -2.78 -37.95
CA TRP A 268 -6.98 -2.19 -37.39
C TRP A 268 -8.13 -3.20 -37.43
N PRO A 269 -9.00 -3.29 -36.39
CA PRO A 269 -8.97 -2.59 -35.11
C PRO A 269 -8.16 -3.31 -34.01
N TRP A 270 -7.56 -4.47 -34.30
CA TRP A 270 -6.84 -5.31 -33.35
C TRP A 270 -5.64 -4.64 -32.66
N VAL A 271 -5.03 -3.65 -33.32
CA VAL A 271 -3.96 -2.81 -32.76
C VAL A 271 -4.36 -2.13 -31.45
N LEU A 272 -5.66 -1.93 -31.21
CA LEU A 272 -6.19 -1.33 -29.99
C LEU A 272 -6.41 -2.31 -28.83
N LEU A 273 -6.23 -3.62 -29.04
CA LEU A 273 -6.52 -4.61 -28.01
C LEU A 273 -5.61 -4.44 -26.77
N ASP A 274 -4.39 -3.93 -26.97
CA ASP A 274 -3.35 -3.73 -25.93
C ASP A 274 -3.30 -4.86 -24.88
N PRO A 275 -2.98 -6.10 -25.32
CA PRO A 275 -2.99 -7.26 -24.43
C PRO A 275 -1.89 -7.15 -23.36
N PRO A 276 -2.18 -7.54 -22.11
CA PRO A 276 -1.19 -7.51 -21.04
C PRO A 276 -0.02 -8.46 -21.34
N PRO A 277 1.19 -8.19 -20.82
CA PRO A 277 2.31 -9.10 -20.96
C PRO A 277 2.05 -10.42 -20.22
N PHE A 278 2.59 -11.50 -20.76
CA PHE A 278 2.66 -12.80 -20.10
C PHE A 278 3.77 -12.78 -19.06
N TRP A 279 3.39 -12.48 -17.83
CA TRP A 279 4.29 -12.41 -16.70
C TRP A 279 3.86 -13.38 -15.60
N LEU A 280 4.71 -14.37 -15.31
CA LEU A 280 4.50 -15.31 -14.20
C LEU A 280 5.06 -14.72 -12.90
N SER A 281 4.22 -14.01 -12.17
CA SER A 281 4.56 -13.53 -10.83
C SER A 281 4.28 -14.59 -9.78
N LEU A 282 5.32 -15.28 -9.29
CA LEU A 282 5.19 -16.29 -8.23
C LEU A 282 4.59 -15.71 -6.94
N GLY A 283 4.88 -14.44 -6.64
CA GLY A 283 4.24 -13.71 -5.53
C GLY A 283 2.75 -13.49 -5.75
N ALA A 284 2.35 -13.06 -6.94
CA ALA A 284 0.93 -12.89 -7.27
C ALA A 284 0.20 -14.24 -7.29
N THR A 285 0.83 -15.32 -7.76
CA THR A 285 0.29 -16.68 -7.67
C THR A 285 0.06 -17.11 -6.23
N GLY A 286 0.99 -16.81 -5.33
CA GLY A 286 0.85 -17.08 -3.89
C GLY A 286 -0.33 -16.33 -3.26
N ILE A 287 -0.55 -15.07 -3.65
CA ILE A 287 -1.71 -14.29 -3.22
C ILE A 287 -3.01 -14.84 -3.82
N ALA A 288 -3.00 -15.13 -5.13
CA ALA A 288 -4.16 -15.62 -5.86
C ALA A 288 -4.67 -16.96 -5.33
N TYR A 289 -3.79 -17.80 -4.79
CA TYR A 289 -4.16 -19.06 -4.14
C TYR A 289 -5.21 -18.88 -3.02
N PHE A 290 -5.20 -17.75 -2.32
CA PHE A 290 -6.16 -17.48 -1.25
C PHE A 290 -7.48 -16.86 -1.73
N LEU A 291 -7.59 -16.49 -3.01
CA LEU A 291 -8.76 -15.83 -3.57
C LEU A 291 -9.81 -16.84 -4.07
N PRO A 292 -11.11 -16.54 -3.94
CA PRO A 292 -12.16 -17.35 -4.55
C PRO A 292 -11.99 -17.45 -6.07
N GLY A 293 -12.33 -18.61 -6.67
CA GLY A 293 -12.21 -18.85 -8.11
C GLY A 293 -12.99 -17.84 -8.96
N ASP A 294 -14.21 -17.48 -8.55
CA ASP A 294 -15.05 -16.50 -9.24
C ASP A 294 -14.40 -15.12 -9.30
N PHE A 295 -13.63 -14.76 -8.27
CA PHE A 295 -12.88 -13.50 -8.23
C PHE A 295 -11.76 -13.54 -9.25
N ILE A 296 -10.93 -14.59 -9.25
CA ILE A 296 -9.83 -14.75 -10.22
C ILE A 296 -10.36 -14.76 -11.66
N PHE A 297 -11.46 -15.50 -11.90
CA PHE A 297 -12.12 -15.52 -13.20
C PHE A 297 -12.61 -14.12 -13.61
N SER A 298 -13.25 -13.38 -12.70
CA SER A 298 -13.72 -12.02 -12.97
C SER A 298 -12.57 -11.09 -13.36
N PHE A 299 -11.44 -11.10 -12.63
CA PHE A 299 -10.28 -10.28 -12.99
C PHE A 299 -9.79 -10.60 -14.41
N TRP A 300 -9.64 -11.87 -14.73
CA TRP A 300 -9.18 -12.30 -16.05
C TRP A 300 -10.20 -11.94 -17.14
N PHE A 301 -11.48 -12.30 -16.95
CA PHE A 301 -12.54 -12.08 -17.94
C PHE A 301 -12.77 -10.60 -18.19
N PHE A 302 -12.97 -9.79 -17.15
CA PHE A 302 -13.25 -8.36 -17.33
C PHE A 302 -12.05 -7.58 -17.87
N CYS A 303 -10.82 -8.01 -17.56
CA CYS A 303 -9.60 -7.47 -18.17
C CYS A 303 -9.62 -7.61 -19.70
N TRP A 304 -10.02 -8.77 -20.22
CA TRP A 304 -10.16 -9.00 -21.66
C TRP A 304 -11.42 -8.38 -22.24
N PHE A 305 -12.56 -8.53 -21.56
CA PHE A 305 -13.85 -8.00 -22.00
C PHE A 305 -13.78 -6.49 -22.24
N TYR A 306 -13.21 -5.72 -21.30
CA TYR A 306 -13.00 -4.28 -21.44
C TYR A 306 -12.19 -3.93 -22.70
N ARG A 307 -11.13 -4.69 -23.00
CA ARG A 307 -10.29 -4.47 -24.18
C ARG A 307 -11.04 -4.80 -25.47
N PHE A 308 -11.78 -5.91 -25.50
CA PHE A 308 -12.60 -6.27 -26.65
C PHE A 308 -13.73 -5.27 -26.90
N GLN A 309 -14.29 -4.66 -25.86
CA GLN A 309 -15.26 -3.57 -26.02
C GLN A 309 -14.64 -2.38 -26.78
N TRP A 310 -13.40 -2.01 -26.47
CA TRP A 310 -12.69 -0.94 -27.18
C TRP A 310 -12.44 -1.26 -28.65
N VAL A 311 -12.00 -2.49 -28.93
CA VAL A 311 -11.83 -2.96 -30.31
C VAL A 311 -13.16 -2.91 -31.07
N ALA A 312 -14.26 -3.38 -30.45
CA ALA A 312 -15.59 -3.39 -31.07
C ALA A 312 -16.10 -1.96 -31.34
N VAL A 313 -16.03 -1.06 -30.37
CA VAL A 313 -16.48 0.34 -30.53
C VAL A 313 -15.73 1.04 -31.67
N ASN A 314 -14.41 0.83 -31.74
CA ASN A 314 -13.58 1.40 -32.80
C ASN A 314 -13.79 0.74 -34.16
N ALA A 315 -14.17 -0.54 -34.21
CA ALA A 315 -14.55 -1.21 -35.45
C ALA A 315 -15.78 -0.53 -36.10
N PHE A 316 -16.67 0.06 -35.31
CA PHE A 316 -17.82 0.84 -35.78
C PHE A 316 -17.50 2.32 -36.10
N GLY A 317 -16.22 2.69 -36.15
CA GLY A 317 -15.78 4.05 -36.53
C GLY A 317 -15.93 5.10 -35.43
N VAL A 318 -16.23 4.70 -34.20
CA VAL A 318 -16.20 5.61 -33.05
C VAL A 318 -14.76 5.78 -32.60
N ALA A 319 -14.17 6.95 -32.86
CA ALA A 319 -12.81 7.26 -32.46
C ALA A 319 -12.65 7.15 -30.93
N PRO A 320 -11.49 6.70 -30.42
CA PRO A 320 -11.23 6.71 -28.99
C PRO A 320 -11.29 8.17 -28.50
N PRO A 321 -12.01 8.46 -27.41
CA PRO A 321 -11.94 9.77 -26.77
C PRO A 321 -10.48 10.09 -26.40
N ASP A 322 -10.08 11.34 -26.54
CA ASP A 322 -8.74 11.80 -26.18
C ASP A 322 -8.38 11.34 -24.76
N HIS A 323 -7.28 10.60 -24.63
CA HIS A 323 -7.10 9.56 -23.60
C HIS A 323 -7.03 10.07 -22.14
N SER A 324 -6.90 11.37 -21.89
CA SER A 324 -6.52 11.90 -20.58
C SER A 324 -7.64 12.56 -19.76
N HIS A 325 -8.73 13.05 -20.36
CA HIS A 325 -9.74 13.81 -19.60
C HIS A 325 -11.11 13.12 -19.57
N TYR A 326 -11.51 12.49 -20.69
CA TYR A 326 -12.81 11.81 -20.79
C TYR A 326 -12.86 10.51 -19.98
N ARG A 327 -11.73 9.78 -19.94
CA ARG A 327 -11.59 8.53 -19.19
C ARG A 327 -11.76 8.73 -17.69
N PHE A 328 -11.08 9.72 -17.11
CA PHE A 328 -11.22 10.05 -15.68
C PHE A 328 -12.63 10.55 -15.33
N GLY A 329 -13.32 11.24 -16.25
CA GLY A 329 -14.69 11.69 -16.04
C GLY A 329 -15.70 10.55 -15.99
N ILE A 330 -15.67 9.62 -16.96
CA ILE A 330 -16.58 8.46 -16.98
C ILE A 330 -16.25 7.47 -15.88
N GLU A 331 -14.97 7.11 -15.72
CA GLU A 331 -14.55 6.20 -14.65
C GLU A 331 -14.87 6.82 -13.28
N GLY A 332 -14.60 8.11 -13.09
CA GLY A 332 -14.95 8.87 -11.89
C GLY A 332 -16.45 8.86 -11.60
N GLY A 333 -17.29 9.14 -12.62
CA GLY A 333 -18.74 9.08 -12.48
C GLY A 333 -19.26 7.69 -12.12
N ALA A 334 -18.70 6.64 -12.74
CA ALA A 334 -19.01 5.25 -12.42
C ALA A 334 -18.60 4.89 -10.98
N TYR A 335 -17.41 5.32 -10.53
CA TYR A 335 -16.98 5.14 -9.14
C TYR A 335 -17.87 5.88 -8.15
N CYS A 336 -18.31 7.10 -8.46
CA CYS A 336 -19.27 7.83 -7.62
C CYS A 336 -20.62 7.11 -7.54
N ALA A 337 -21.15 6.61 -8.65
CA ALA A 337 -22.39 5.84 -8.68
C ALA A 337 -22.26 4.54 -7.86
N LEU A 338 -21.16 3.80 -8.03
CA LEU A 338 -20.86 2.60 -7.25
C LEU A 338 -20.73 2.92 -5.75
N ALA A 339 -20.00 3.97 -5.40
CA ALA A 339 -19.87 4.42 -4.01
C ALA A 339 -21.23 4.75 -3.41
N PHE A 340 -22.10 5.46 -4.13
CA PHE A 340 -23.45 5.75 -3.68
C PHE A 340 -24.29 4.49 -3.47
N LEU A 341 -24.26 3.55 -4.42
CA LEU A 341 -25.00 2.28 -4.30
C LEU A 341 -24.49 1.42 -3.14
N LEU A 342 -23.18 1.35 -2.94
CA LEU A 342 -22.55 0.64 -1.83
C LEU A 342 -22.91 1.28 -0.48
N LEU A 343 -22.83 2.61 -0.38
CA LEU A 343 -23.25 3.35 0.82
C LEU A 343 -24.73 3.13 1.13
N ARG A 344 -25.60 3.15 0.11
CA ARG A 344 -27.03 2.86 0.27
C ARG A 344 -27.27 1.42 0.71
N SER A 345 -26.53 0.46 0.16
CA SER A 345 -26.61 -0.94 0.56
C SER A 345 -26.17 -1.13 2.02
N LEU A 346 -25.01 -0.60 2.35
CA LEU A 346 -24.45 -0.59 3.69
C LEU A 346 -25.41 0.01 4.71
N TRP A 347 -26.00 1.17 4.40
CA TRP A 347 -26.94 1.83 5.31
C TRP A 347 -28.18 0.97 5.61
N ARG A 348 -28.68 0.25 4.60
CA ARG A 348 -29.79 -0.70 4.79
C ARG A 348 -29.37 -1.88 5.67
N GLN A 349 -28.18 -2.44 5.43
CA GLN A 349 -27.64 -3.54 6.22
C GLN A 349 -27.43 -3.13 7.68
N LEU A 350 -26.81 -1.97 7.93
CA LEU A 350 -26.58 -1.45 9.29
C LEU A 350 -27.90 -1.22 10.04
N LYS A 351 -28.92 -0.65 9.38
CA LYS A 351 -30.25 -0.48 9.97
C LYS A 351 -30.92 -1.81 10.33
N ALA A 352 -30.76 -2.83 9.48
CA ALA A 352 -31.34 -4.15 9.72
C ALA A 352 -30.63 -4.91 10.86
N MET A 353 -29.32 -4.68 11.06
CA MET A 353 -28.50 -5.43 12.02
C MET A 353 -28.57 -4.93 13.47
N GLY A 354 -28.96 -3.68 13.70
CA GLY A 354 -28.98 -3.05 15.03
C GLY A 354 -27.60 -2.99 15.72
N GLU A 355 -27.53 -2.46 16.94
CA GLU A 355 -26.28 -2.45 17.74
C GLU A 355 -25.96 -3.89 18.24
N GLY A 356 -24.78 -4.40 17.89
CA GLY A 356 -24.34 -5.76 18.25
C GLY A 356 -23.43 -5.79 19.49
N LYS A 357 -23.50 -6.87 20.29
CA LYS A 357 -22.65 -7.06 21.48
C LYS A 357 -21.17 -7.38 21.19
N GLU A 358 -20.81 -7.73 19.94
CA GLU A 358 -19.44 -8.11 19.52
C GLU A 358 -18.77 -7.10 18.55
N GLU A 359 -19.14 -5.82 18.66
CA GLU A 359 -18.53 -4.75 17.89
C GLU A 359 -17.12 -4.40 18.43
N LEU A 360 -16.15 -4.17 17.53
CA LEU A 360 -14.79 -3.72 17.90
C LEU A 360 -14.84 -2.33 18.55
N LEU A 361 -15.62 -1.45 17.94
CA LEU A 361 -16.01 -0.13 18.41
C LEU A 361 -17.51 -0.02 18.18
N SER A 362 -18.24 0.58 19.11
CA SER A 362 -19.67 0.81 18.86
C SER A 362 -19.86 1.67 17.62
N LEU A 363 -20.91 1.40 16.85
CA LEU A 363 -21.23 2.15 15.63
C LEU A 363 -21.19 3.67 15.84
N ARG A 364 -21.64 4.16 17.00
CA ARG A 364 -21.62 5.60 17.35
C ARG A 364 -20.21 6.18 17.40
N TRP A 365 -19.29 5.50 18.10
CA TRP A 365 -17.91 5.95 18.22
C TRP A 365 -17.16 5.82 16.90
N ALA A 366 -17.45 4.78 16.11
CA ALA A 366 -16.86 4.62 14.79
C ALA A 366 -17.32 5.74 13.83
N LEU A 367 -18.61 6.09 13.82
CA LEU A 367 -19.14 7.20 13.02
C LEU A 367 -18.61 8.56 13.47
N LEU A 368 -18.54 8.80 14.79
CA LEU A 368 -17.98 10.03 15.34
C LEU A 368 -16.50 10.17 15.01
N GLY A 369 -15.71 9.10 15.19
CA GLY A 369 -14.30 9.08 14.83
C GLY A 369 -14.07 9.31 13.34
N LEU A 370 -14.88 8.67 12.48
CA LEU A 370 -14.85 8.90 11.04
C LEU A 370 -15.17 10.36 10.70
N GLY A 371 -16.22 10.93 11.31
CA GLY A 371 -16.60 12.34 11.12
C GLY A 371 -15.50 13.32 11.53
N VAL A 372 -14.83 13.09 12.66
CA VAL A 372 -13.68 13.89 13.11
C VAL A 372 -12.53 13.80 12.12
N CYS A 373 -12.19 12.59 11.64
CA CYS A 373 -11.10 12.42 10.67
C CYS A 373 -11.39 13.13 9.35
N ILE A 374 -12.63 13.03 8.85
CA ILE A 374 -13.07 13.74 7.64
C ILE A 374 -13.00 15.26 7.87
N PHE A 375 -13.52 15.74 8.99
CA PHE A 375 -13.49 17.17 9.31
C PHE A 375 -12.06 17.72 9.38
N VAL A 376 -11.16 17.05 10.11
CA VAL A 376 -9.75 17.46 10.22
C VAL A 376 -9.07 17.42 8.86
N GLY A 377 -9.25 16.35 8.09
CA GLY A 377 -8.70 16.23 6.75
C GLY A 377 -9.20 17.31 5.79
N SER A 378 -10.52 17.56 5.77
CA SER A 378 -11.14 18.60 4.95
C SER A 378 -10.71 20.01 5.37
N LEU A 379 -10.59 20.27 6.67
CA LEU A 379 -10.11 21.56 7.18
C LEU A 379 -8.66 21.82 6.75
N LEU A 380 -7.80 20.79 6.85
CA LEU A 380 -6.42 20.90 6.39
C LEU A 380 -6.36 21.16 4.89
N VAL A 381 -7.06 20.36 4.08
CA VAL A 381 -7.11 20.53 2.61
C VAL A 381 -7.64 21.92 2.23
N TRP A 382 -8.72 22.38 2.87
CA TRP A 382 -9.25 23.73 2.67
C TRP A 382 -8.24 24.83 3.03
N ALA A 383 -7.47 24.64 4.12
CA ALA A 383 -6.41 25.58 4.49
C ALA A 383 -5.25 25.61 3.47
N MET A 384 -5.04 24.52 2.71
CA MET A 384 -4.00 24.45 1.67
C MET A 384 -4.31 25.36 0.47
N GLY A 385 -5.60 25.62 0.18
CA GLY A 385 -6.06 26.44 -0.94
C GLY A 385 -6.97 25.67 -1.89
#